data_AF-A0A3N5PI60-F1
#
_entry.id   AF-A0A3N5PI60-F1
#
_cell.length_a   1.000
_cell.length_b   1.000
_cell.length_c   1.000
_cell.angle_alpha   90.00
_cell.angle_beta   90.00
_cell.angle_gamma   90.00
#
_symmetry.space_group_name_H-M   'P 1'
#
loop_
_entity.id
_entity.type
_entity.pdbx_description
1 polymer ?
#
loop_
_entity_poly.entity_id
_entity_poly.type
_entity_poly.pdbx_seq_one_letter_code
_entity_poly.pdbx_strand_id
1 'polypeptide(L)'
;MTQQFILPHGGKLQNLMVSAEQAQVLRQAAVDLPSIDLTHRQECDLELLLSGAFSPLTGFMDQKTYDNVLDTLRLSDGTVWPVP
;
A
#
# COMPACT_ATOMS: atom_id res chain seq x y z
N MET A 1 34.01 2.91 -7.00
CA MET A 1 32.86 2.01 -7.22
C MET A 1 31.61 2.80 -6.90
N THR A 2 30.75 3.06 -7.87
CA THR A 2 29.44 3.69 -7.61
C THR A 2 28.58 2.65 -6.90
N GLN A 3 28.20 2.90 -5.64
CA GLN A 3 27.22 2.06 -4.95
C GLN A 3 25.87 2.23 -5.66
N GLN A 4 25.38 1.14 -6.24
CA GLN A 4 24.07 1.08 -6.86
C GLN A 4 23.10 0.46 -5.87
N PHE A 5 22.10 1.23 -5.44
CA PHE A 5 21.04 0.73 -4.56
C PHE A 5 20.13 -0.25 -5.31
N ILE A 6 19.63 -1.25 -4.59
CA ILE A 6 18.61 -2.17 -5.11
C ILE A 6 17.34 -1.36 -5.37
N LEU A 7 16.70 -1.61 -6.51
CA LEU A 7 15.43 -0.96 -6.84
C LEU A 7 14.31 -1.46 -5.91
N PRO A 8 13.30 -0.63 -5.62
CA PRO A 8 12.10 -1.08 -4.92
C PRO A 8 11.44 -2.25 -5.63
N HIS A 9 10.74 -3.09 -4.88
CA HIS A 9 9.95 -4.19 -5.45
C HIS A 9 8.87 -3.64 -6.41
N GLY A 10 8.73 -4.26 -7.57
CA GLY A 10 7.93 -3.72 -8.68
C GLY A 10 8.55 -2.53 -9.43
N GLY A 11 9.81 -2.18 -9.13
CA GLY A 11 10.60 -1.20 -9.87
C GLY A 11 10.41 0.27 -9.45
N LYS A 12 9.42 0.57 -8.60
CA LYS A 12 9.15 1.93 -8.12
C LYS A 12 8.64 1.90 -6.68
N LEU A 13 9.13 2.83 -5.86
CA LEU A 13 8.63 3.05 -4.50
C LEU A 13 7.27 3.76 -4.57
N GLN A 14 6.26 3.16 -3.97
CA GLN A 14 4.92 3.71 -3.89
C GLN A 14 4.74 4.47 -2.59
N ASN A 15 5.01 5.78 -2.61
CA ASN A 15 4.71 6.66 -1.48
C ASN A 15 3.28 7.19 -1.61
N LEU A 16 2.41 6.83 -0.68
CA LEU A 16 0.99 7.23 -0.69
C LEU A 16 0.69 8.41 0.25
N MET A 17 1.71 8.96 0.90
CA MET A 17 1.57 10.17 1.71
C MET A 17 1.37 11.37 0.79
N VAL A 18 0.26 12.09 0.99
CA VAL A 18 -0.05 13.33 0.27
C VAL A 18 0.74 14.52 0.84
N SER A 19 0.77 15.63 0.10
CA SER A 19 1.36 16.88 0.59
C SER A 19 0.59 17.43 1.80
N ALA A 20 1.20 18.34 2.56
CA ALA A 20 0.56 18.95 3.72
C ALA A 20 -0.73 19.70 3.35
N GLU A 21 -0.73 20.37 2.19
CA GLU A 21 -1.88 21.10 1.65
C GLU A 21 -3.01 20.14 1.27
N GLN A 22 -2.70 19.05 0.58
CA GLN A 22 -3.68 18.03 0.22
C GLN A 22 -4.22 17.31 1.47
N ALA A 23 -3.38 17.08 2.48
CA ALA A 23 -3.79 16.46 3.73
C ALA A 23 -4.86 17.31 4.44
N GLN A 24 -4.76 18.64 4.41
CA GLN A 24 -5.78 19.52 5.00
C GLN A 24 -7.12 19.38 4.28
N VAL A 25 -7.11 19.35 2.94
CA VAL A 25 -8.32 19.15 2.12
C VAL A 25 -8.96 17.80 2.42
N LEU A 26 -8.17 16.73 2.43
CA LEU A 26 -8.68 15.38 2.70
C LEU A 26 -9.20 15.22 4.12
N ARG A 27 -8.55 15.83 5.13
CA ARG A 27 -9.06 15.84 6.50
C ARG A 27 -10.42 16.51 6.60
N GLN A 28 -10.62 17.62 5.90
CA GLN A 28 -11.91 18.31 5.91
C GLN A 28 -13.00 17.47 5.22
N ALA A 29 -12.68 16.84 4.09
CA ALA A 29 -13.61 15.96 3.38
C ALA A 29 -13.95 14.69 4.18
N ALA A 30 -13.00 14.16 4.96
CA ALA A 30 -13.17 12.93 5.72
C ALA A 30 -14.19 13.06 6.87
N VAL A 31 -14.51 14.28 7.33
CA VAL A 31 -15.52 14.53 8.37
C VAL A 31 -16.90 13.98 7.99
N ASP A 32 -17.23 14.03 6.69
CA ASP A 32 -18.54 13.61 6.18
C ASP A 32 -18.55 12.14 5.72
N LEU A 33 -17.44 11.41 5.86
CA LEU A 33 -17.33 10.01 5.44
C LEU A 33 -17.57 9.06 6.62
N PRO A 34 -18.12 7.85 6.37
CA PRO A 34 -18.12 6.79 7.35
C PRO A 34 -16.69 6.48 7.83
N SER A 35 -16.51 6.39 9.13
CA SER A 35 -15.24 6.02 9.76
C SER A 35 -15.21 4.55 10.13
N ILE A 36 -14.02 3.96 10.05
CA ILE A 36 -13.73 2.61 10.52
C ILE A 36 -12.55 2.73 11.47
N ASP A 37 -12.74 2.35 12.73
CA ASP A 37 -11.64 2.27 13.69
C ASP A 37 -10.81 1.03 13.40
N LEU A 38 -9.52 1.24 13.13
CA LEU A 38 -8.60 0.17 12.83
C LEU A 38 -8.12 -0.50 14.12
N THR A 39 -7.93 -1.82 14.06
CA THR A 39 -7.15 -2.53 15.07
C THR A 39 -5.67 -2.17 14.93
N HIS A 40 -4.90 -2.34 16.00
CA HIS A 40 -3.46 -2.06 15.97
C HIS A 40 -2.72 -2.79 14.82
N ARG A 41 -3.11 -4.03 14.52
CA ARG A 41 -2.51 -4.77 13.40
C ARG A 41 -2.78 -4.11 12.05
N GLN A 42 -4.02 -3.66 11.83
CA GLN A 42 -4.42 -2.97 10.60
C GLN A 42 -3.75 -1.60 10.47
N GLU A 43 -3.49 -0.90 11.57
CA GLU A 43 -2.70 0.33 11.57
C GLU A 43 -1.26 0.08 11.08
N CYS A 44 -0.61 -1.00 11.52
CA CYS A 44 0.71 -1.37 11.04
C CYS A 44 0.70 -1.67 9.53
N ASP A 45 -0.29 -2.42 9.05
CA ASP A 45 -0.41 -2.73 7.62
C ASP A 45 -0.67 -1.45 6.80
N LEU A 46 -1.47 -0.52 7.33
CA LEU A 46 -1.67 0.81 6.72
C LEU A 46 -0.37 1.63 6.69
N GLU A 47 0.41 1.65 7.76
CA GLU A 47 1.69 2.39 7.79
C GLU A 47 2.69 1.84 6.76
N LEU A 48 2.80 0.52 6.65
CA LEU A 48 3.67 -0.15 5.66
C LEU A 48 3.21 0.15 4.22
N LEU A 49 1.90 0.23 4.00
CA LEU A 49 1.34 0.63 2.71
C LEU A 49 1.63 2.10 2.39
N LEU A 50 1.39 3.01 3.34
CA LEU A 50 1.56 4.45 3.16
C LEU A 50 3.01 4.86 2.90
N SER A 51 3.95 4.24 3.61
CA SER A 51 5.39 4.50 3.50
C SER A 51 6.03 3.87 2.26
N GLY A 52 5.33 2.98 1.56
CA GLY A 52 5.82 2.24 0.40
C GLY A 52 6.64 0.99 0.73
N ALA A 53 6.67 0.56 2.00
CA ALA A 53 7.25 -0.72 2.39
C ALA A 53 6.54 -1.90 1.70
N PHE A 54 5.26 -1.74 1.34
CA PHE A 54 4.50 -2.71 0.55
C PHE A 54 4.49 -2.47 -0.96
N SER A 55 5.43 -1.69 -1.51
CA SER A 55 5.57 -1.58 -2.97
C SER A 55 5.63 -2.98 -3.62
N PRO A 56 4.85 -3.24 -4.69
CA PRO A 56 4.17 -2.28 -5.55
C PRO A 56 2.73 -1.93 -5.17
N LEU A 57 2.20 -2.39 -4.03
CA LEU A 57 0.81 -2.13 -3.65
C LEU A 57 0.54 -0.63 -3.47
N THR A 58 -0.65 -0.20 -3.89
CA THR A 58 -1.14 1.19 -3.73
C THR A 58 -2.46 1.26 -2.95
N GLY A 59 -2.89 0.14 -2.39
CA GLY A 59 -4.16 -0.02 -1.68
C GLY A 59 -4.22 -1.40 -1.02
N PHE A 60 -5.21 -1.62 -0.15
CA PHE A 60 -5.57 -2.97 0.29
C PHE A 60 -6.11 -3.78 -0.90
N MET A 61 -5.88 -5.08 -0.89
CA MET A 61 -6.32 -5.97 -1.97
C MET A 61 -7.84 -6.05 -2.03
N ASP A 62 -8.38 -6.04 -3.25
CA ASP A 62 -9.74 -6.53 -3.49
C ASP A 62 -9.78 -8.07 -3.45
N GLN A 63 -10.99 -8.63 -3.44
CA GLN A 63 -11.18 -10.09 -3.35
C GLN A 63 -10.44 -10.83 -4.46
N LYS A 64 -10.48 -10.30 -5.69
CA LYS A 64 -9.84 -10.94 -6.84
C LYS A 64 -8.32 -11.00 -6.69
N THR A 65 -7.71 -9.91 -6.25
CA THR A 65 -6.26 -9.83 -6.03
C THR A 65 -5.85 -10.73 -4.86
N TYR A 66 -6.64 -10.71 -3.79
CA TYR A 66 -6.47 -11.57 -2.63
C TYR A 66 -6.49 -13.05 -3.00
N ASP A 67 -7.51 -13.51 -3.72
CA ASP A 67 -7.65 -14.90 -4.15
C ASP A 67 -6.49 -15.33 -5.07
N ASN A 68 -6.09 -14.45 -5.99
CA ASN A 68 -4.95 -14.72 -6.86
C ASN A 68 -3.63 -14.86 -6.10
N VAL A 69 -3.43 -14.05 -5.05
CA VAL A 69 -2.26 -14.16 -4.17
C VAL A 69 -2.29 -15.47 -3.39
N LEU A 70 -3.44 -15.89 -2.87
CA LEU A 70 -3.57 -17.18 -2.19
C LEU A 70 -3.24 -18.36 -3.12
N ASP A 71 -3.71 -18.32 -4.36
CA ASP A 71 -3.55 -19.43 -5.31
C ASP A 71 -2.15 -19.47 -5.94
N THR A 72 -1.57 -18.30 -6.22
CA THR A 72 -0.38 -18.20 -7.08
C THR A 72 0.82 -17.52 -6.44
N LEU A 73 0.65 -16.93 -5.25
CA LEU A 73 1.63 -16.08 -4.56
C LEU A 73 2.09 -14.90 -5.43
N ARG A 74 1.18 -14.37 -6.25
CA ARG A 74 1.46 -13.28 -7.20
C ARG A 74 0.32 -12.28 -7.27
N LEU A 75 0.67 -11.06 -7.62
CA LEU A 75 -0.29 -10.04 -8.05
C LEU A 75 -0.76 -10.31 -9.48
N SER A 76 -1.78 -9.56 -9.92
CA SER A 76 -2.38 -9.72 -11.25
C SER A 76 -1.41 -9.47 -12.42
N ASP A 77 -0.33 -8.72 -12.18
CA ASP A 77 0.73 -8.47 -13.17
C ASP A 77 1.85 -9.53 -13.16
N GLY A 78 1.72 -10.55 -12.30
CA GLY A 78 2.69 -11.64 -12.14
C GLY A 78 3.80 -11.36 -11.11
N THR A 79 3.85 -10.16 -10.52
CA THR A 79 4.81 -9.82 -9.46
C THR A 79 4.63 -10.74 -8.26
N VAL A 80 5.71 -11.31 -7.73
CA VAL A 80 5.66 -12.19 -6.55
C VAL A 80 5.18 -11.40 -5.33
N TRP A 81 4.19 -11.95 -4.63
CA TRP A 81 3.65 -11.41 -3.40
C TRP A 81 3.11 -12.55 -2.52
N PRO A 82 3.80 -12.92 -1.43
CA PRO A 82 3.57 -14.19 -0.76
C PRO A 82 2.50 -14.16 0.34
N VAL A 83 2.05 -12.98 0.76
CA VAL A 83 1.12 -12.81 1.89
C VAL A 83 0.06 -11.79 1.50
N PRO A 84 -1.23 -12.16 1.50
CA PRO A 84 -2.27 -11.18 1.24
C PRO A 84 -2.40 -10.15 2.37
#